data_AF-A0A4P5RL73-F1
#
_entry.id   AF-A0A4P5RL73-F1
#
_cell.length_a   1.000
_cell.length_b   1.000
_cell.length_c   1.000
_cell.angle_alpha   90.00
_cell.angle_beta   90.00
_cell.angle_gamma   90.00
#
_symmetry.space_group_name_H-M   'P 1'
#
loop_
_entity.id
_entity.type
_entity.pdbx_description
1 polymer ?
#
loop_
_entity_poly.entity_id
_entity_poly.type
_entity_poly.pdbx_seq_one_letter_code
_entity_poly.pdbx_strand_id
1 'polypeptide(L)'
;MAKLSTEYSRGWGHITTRQNIQFHFVELTKMPALLREIAEVGLTSREACGDTVRNVMACHLAGACPHEKLDVTPWAEATFRHFVRNPIGQRLPRKFKVNFSGCSTDCGQAMFNDFGVVATTRTNEDGTVEPGFRVYIAGGLGATPHPALALEDFTSREDLLPTIEATLRVFDQTGNRDNKLRARLKWVVDQLGIDEVRRRVIKVRHTLPASSTWPGGIPPEVVSVGDKAAGAATSGEITQVGQGVRVDLKSNDPFKRWVQTSVIRGTANGSVSAIAYAALGDITADQFRALAKIQRDLNADVRLTNRQNVVFRALTEDQLEILYKALDVIGMARPGAELARDVVACPGADTCNIAVTQSRGLAKAIGEALEEEGLAEVGGVRINISGCTNSCGQHHASDIGFFGAERRAHGQAAPGYQMLLGGYVGEEQIFFGEKALRVPAKAAPQAVTRVVRRFAQERSAGETFRAWMDRSGGASAIAVGLADLDHFPTPEENADFFVDYGETGPFVSEVGDSECAV
;
A
#
# COMPACT_ATOMS: atom_id res chain seq x y z
N MET A 1 -3.57 -11.90 -17.57
CA MET A 1 -4.15 -10.57 -17.28
C MET A 1 -4.74 -9.91 -18.51
N ALA A 2 -3.98 -9.57 -19.56
CA ALA A 2 -4.51 -8.91 -20.76
C ALA A 2 -5.74 -9.59 -21.39
N LYS A 3 -5.67 -10.92 -21.59
CA LYS A 3 -6.79 -11.72 -22.08
C LYS A 3 -8.01 -11.57 -21.16
N LEU A 4 -7.80 -11.74 -19.85
CA LEU A 4 -8.85 -11.68 -18.85
C LEU A 4 -9.56 -10.31 -18.82
N SER A 5 -8.78 -9.23 -18.87
CA SER A 5 -9.34 -7.88 -18.89
C SER A 5 -10.19 -7.61 -20.12
N THR A 6 -9.79 -8.13 -21.29
CA THR A 6 -10.51 -7.94 -22.56
C THR A 6 -11.78 -8.81 -22.63
N GLU A 7 -11.70 -10.08 -22.23
CA GLU A 7 -12.79 -11.04 -22.44
C GLU A 7 -13.86 -11.00 -21.35
N TYR A 8 -13.44 -10.73 -20.11
CA TYR A 8 -14.30 -10.83 -18.93
C TYR A 8 -14.59 -9.48 -18.27
N SER A 9 -13.86 -8.42 -18.59
CA SER A 9 -13.99 -7.10 -17.96
C SER A 9 -14.04 -6.00 -19.03
N ARG A 10 -13.73 -4.75 -18.66
CA ARG A 10 -13.81 -3.56 -19.51
C ARG A 10 -12.50 -3.21 -20.23
N GLY A 11 -11.60 -4.18 -20.41
CA GLY A 11 -10.33 -3.98 -21.11
C GLY A 11 -9.19 -3.40 -20.27
N TRP A 12 -9.34 -3.29 -18.95
CA TRP A 12 -8.28 -2.85 -18.03
C TRP A 12 -8.43 -3.52 -16.65
N GLY A 13 -7.41 -3.42 -15.80
CA GLY A 13 -7.43 -3.88 -14.42
C GLY A 13 -6.73 -2.89 -13.47
N HIS A 14 -7.09 -2.93 -12.19
CA HIS A 14 -6.60 -2.00 -11.17
C HIS A 14 -5.62 -2.65 -10.20
N ILE A 15 -4.45 -2.07 -10.00
CA ILE A 15 -3.51 -2.48 -8.96
C ILE A 15 -4.01 -1.94 -7.62
N THR A 16 -4.16 -2.84 -6.66
CA THR A 16 -4.60 -2.50 -5.30
C THR A 16 -3.44 -2.15 -4.39
N THR A 17 -3.73 -1.44 -3.30
CA THR A 17 -2.79 -1.23 -2.18
C THR A 17 -2.37 -2.52 -1.45
N ARG A 18 -2.90 -3.68 -1.90
CA ARG A 18 -2.51 -5.01 -1.43
C ARG A 18 -1.83 -5.88 -2.49
N GLN A 19 -1.22 -5.28 -3.51
CA GLN A 19 -0.45 -5.98 -4.56
C GLN A 19 -1.28 -7.01 -5.38
N ASN A 20 -2.61 -6.87 -5.39
CA ASN A 20 -3.51 -7.62 -6.26
C ASN A 20 -3.90 -6.81 -7.49
N ILE A 21 -4.44 -7.49 -8.51
CA ILE A 21 -5.18 -6.88 -9.62
C ILE A 21 -6.67 -7.11 -9.42
N GLN A 22 -7.47 -6.05 -9.52
CA GLN A 22 -8.93 -6.10 -9.52
C GLN A 22 -9.48 -5.90 -10.94
N PHE A 23 -10.44 -6.75 -11.31
CA PHE A 23 -11.27 -6.59 -12.49
C PHE A 23 -12.70 -6.29 -12.05
N HIS A 24 -13.34 -5.38 -12.77
CA HIS A 24 -14.71 -4.93 -12.49
C HIS A 24 -15.64 -5.27 -13.66
N PHE A 25 -16.94 -5.24 -13.41
CA PHE A 25 -18.00 -5.52 -14.39
C PHE A 25 -17.90 -6.90 -15.03
N VAL A 26 -17.44 -7.88 -14.25
CA VAL A 26 -17.39 -9.26 -14.72
C VAL A 26 -18.75 -9.92 -14.58
N GLU A 27 -19.28 -10.43 -15.69
CA GLU A 27 -20.55 -11.15 -15.71
C GLU A 27 -20.48 -12.42 -14.86
N LEU A 28 -21.47 -12.60 -13.97
CA LEU A 28 -21.56 -13.77 -13.09
C LEU A 28 -21.54 -15.10 -13.86
N THR A 29 -22.18 -15.14 -15.03
CA THR A 29 -22.23 -16.31 -15.93
C THR A 29 -20.86 -16.71 -16.47
N LYS A 30 -19.92 -15.78 -16.58
CA LYS A 30 -18.55 -16.01 -17.07
C LYS A 30 -17.57 -16.36 -15.95
N MET A 31 -17.97 -16.23 -14.68
CA MET A 31 -17.09 -16.49 -13.53
C MET A 31 -16.44 -17.88 -13.53
N PRO A 32 -17.14 -18.98 -13.83
CA PRO A 32 -16.50 -20.30 -13.85
C PRO A 32 -15.37 -20.41 -14.89
N ALA A 33 -15.51 -19.76 -16.05
CA ALA A 33 -14.48 -19.76 -17.09
C ALA A 33 -13.27 -18.92 -16.66
N LEU A 34 -13.50 -17.68 -16.19
CA LEU A 34 -12.43 -16.82 -15.67
C LEU A 34 -11.64 -17.51 -14.56
N LEU A 35 -12.32 -18.16 -13.60
CA LEU A 35 -11.67 -18.81 -12.47
C LEU A 35 -10.82 -20.02 -12.89
N ARG A 36 -11.18 -20.72 -13.97
CA ARG A 36 -10.35 -21.78 -14.55
C ARG A 36 -9.12 -21.20 -15.23
N GLU A 37 -9.27 -20.14 -16.02
CA GLU A 37 -8.15 -19.53 -16.75
C GLU A 37 -7.09 -18.93 -15.81
N ILE A 38 -7.48 -18.30 -14.70
CA ILE A 38 -6.49 -17.84 -13.71
C ILE A 38 -5.76 -19.02 -13.06
N ALA A 39 -6.46 -20.14 -12.82
CA ALA A 39 -5.88 -21.31 -12.18
C ALA A 39 -4.86 -22.02 -13.08
N GLU A 40 -5.05 -22.00 -14.41
CA GLU A 40 -4.11 -22.57 -15.39
C GLU A 40 -2.72 -21.93 -15.34
N VAL A 41 -2.62 -20.68 -14.89
CA VAL A 41 -1.35 -19.95 -14.73
C VAL A 41 -0.90 -19.85 -13.27
N GLY A 42 -1.48 -20.66 -12.38
CA GLY A 42 -1.11 -20.72 -10.97
C GLY A 42 -1.66 -19.57 -10.10
N LEU A 43 -2.57 -18.76 -10.63
CA LEU A 43 -3.21 -17.66 -9.89
C LEU A 43 -4.53 -18.10 -9.26
N THR A 44 -4.97 -17.39 -8.22
CA THR A 44 -6.21 -17.70 -7.50
C THR A 44 -6.85 -16.44 -6.93
N SER A 45 -8.19 -16.41 -6.90
CA SER A 45 -8.99 -15.41 -6.18
C SER A 45 -9.49 -15.93 -4.82
N ARG A 46 -9.18 -17.19 -4.48
CA ARG A 46 -9.55 -17.80 -3.20
C ARG A 46 -8.98 -16.97 -2.05
N GLU A 47 -9.83 -16.62 -1.09
CA GLU A 47 -9.46 -15.83 0.11
C GLU A 47 -8.92 -14.42 -0.17
N ALA A 48 -9.06 -13.91 -1.41
CA ALA A 48 -8.77 -12.50 -1.73
C ALA A 48 -9.71 -11.53 -0.97
N CYS A 49 -10.94 -11.97 -0.71
CA CYS A 49 -11.95 -11.30 0.11
C CYS A 49 -12.53 -12.25 1.18
N GLY A 50 -13.43 -11.73 2.04
CA GLY A 50 -14.07 -12.49 3.11
C GLY A 50 -13.37 -12.39 4.47
N ASP A 51 -13.84 -13.20 5.40
CA ASP A 51 -13.35 -13.30 6.78
C ASP A 51 -12.31 -14.41 6.88
N THR A 52 -11.19 -14.18 6.18
CA THR A 52 -10.10 -15.12 5.97
C THR A 52 -8.75 -14.41 6.07
N VAL A 53 -7.66 -15.17 5.93
CA VAL A 53 -6.34 -14.60 5.62
C VAL A 53 -6.41 -13.98 4.23
N ARG A 54 -6.13 -12.68 4.13
CA ARG A 54 -6.10 -11.95 2.84
C ARG A 54 -4.75 -12.16 2.15
N ASN A 55 -4.59 -11.59 0.95
CA ASN A 55 -3.31 -11.61 0.25
C ASN A 55 -2.14 -11.27 1.19
N VAL A 56 -1.11 -12.10 1.17
CA VAL A 56 0.11 -11.94 1.95
C VAL A 56 1.02 -10.98 1.20
N MET A 57 1.27 -9.82 1.79
CA MET A 57 2.12 -8.81 1.15
C MET A 57 3.57 -8.99 1.52
N ALA A 58 4.45 -8.61 0.60
CA ALA A 58 5.87 -8.46 0.85
C ALA A 58 6.37 -7.14 0.25
N CYS A 59 7.48 -6.61 0.79
CA CYS A 59 8.21 -5.51 0.17
C CYS A 59 8.41 -5.81 -1.33
N HIS A 60 7.98 -4.89 -2.19
CA HIS A 60 8.07 -5.07 -3.63
C HIS A 60 9.53 -5.12 -4.12
N LEU A 61 10.49 -4.69 -3.30
CA LEU A 61 11.92 -4.81 -3.52
C LEU A 61 12.57 -6.02 -2.81
N ALA A 62 11.85 -6.89 -2.10
CA ALA A 62 12.45 -8.00 -1.35
C ALA A 62 13.29 -8.94 -2.26
N GLY A 63 14.57 -9.13 -1.96
CA GLY A 63 15.57 -9.81 -2.79
C GLY A 63 16.34 -8.88 -3.75
N ALA A 64 16.03 -7.58 -3.73
CA ALA A 64 16.70 -6.52 -4.51
C ALA A 64 16.85 -5.21 -3.73
N CYS A 65 16.41 -5.17 -2.47
CA CYS A 65 16.43 -3.94 -1.68
C CYS A 65 17.83 -3.70 -1.14
N PRO A 66 18.42 -2.51 -1.29
CA PRO A 66 19.75 -2.22 -0.78
C PRO A 66 19.88 -2.31 0.75
N HIS A 67 18.76 -2.21 1.46
CA HIS A 67 18.73 -2.09 2.92
C HIS A 67 18.24 -3.36 3.63
N GLU A 68 17.81 -4.37 2.89
CA GLU A 68 17.20 -5.57 3.49
C GLU A 68 18.20 -6.41 4.30
N LYS A 69 17.70 -6.97 5.40
CA LYS A 69 18.42 -7.90 6.29
C LYS A 69 18.19 -9.35 5.87
N LEU A 70 17.01 -9.65 5.33
CA LEU A 70 16.65 -10.94 4.74
C LEU A 70 15.75 -10.71 3.53
N ASP A 71 15.85 -11.59 2.54
CA ASP A 71 14.83 -11.70 1.49
C ASP A 71 13.58 -12.35 2.10
N VAL A 72 12.54 -11.56 2.25
CA VAL A 72 11.24 -12.00 2.81
C VAL A 72 10.33 -12.67 1.78
N THR A 73 10.73 -12.74 0.51
CA THR A 73 9.96 -13.40 -0.55
C THR A 73 9.58 -14.86 -0.23
N PRO A 74 10.53 -15.76 0.09
CA PRO A 74 10.19 -17.16 0.38
C PRO A 74 9.32 -17.31 1.64
N TRP A 75 9.46 -16.40 2.61
CA TRP A 75 8.65 -16.38 3.82
C TRP A 75 7.19 -16.00 3.52
N ALA A 76 6.98 -14.98 2.68
CA ALA A 76 5.65 -14.57 2.24
C ALA A 76 4.97 -15.65 1.39
N GLU A 77 5.72 -16.30 0.49
CA GLU A 77 5.23 -17.41 -0.34
C GLU A 77 4.84 -18.63 0.52
N ALA A 78 5.70 -19.03 1.47
CA ALA A 78 5.39 -20.12 2.41
C ALA A 78 4.13 -19.81 3.23
N THR A 79 3.99 -18.57 3.70
CA THR A 79 2.80 -18.11 4.42
C THR A 79 1.55 -18.20 3.55
N PHE A 80 1.62 -17.73 2.31
CA PHE A 80 0.50 -17.82 1.37
C PHE A 80 0.10 -19.28 1.12
N ARG A 81 1.06 -20.14 0.77
CA ARG A 81 0.82 -21.57 0.50
C ARG A 81 0.22 -22.31 1.69
N HIS A 82 0.67 -21.98 2.89
CA HIS A 82 0.18 -22.61 4.11
C HIS A 82 -1.27 -22.25 4.41
N PHE A 83 -1.63 -20.96 4.32
CA PHE A 83 -2.97 -20.51 4.71
C PHE A 83 -4.00 -20.60 3.59
N VAL A 84 -3.58 -20.55 2.32
CA VAL A 84 -4.53 -20.63 1.21
C VAL A 84 -5.22 -21.98 1.22
N ARG A 85 -6.55 -21.98 1.22
CA ARG A 85 -7.42 -23.17 1.32
C ARG A 85 -7.28 -23.97 2.63
N ASN A 86 -6.55 -23.47 3.62
CA ASN A 86 -6.37 -24.16 4.90
C ASN A 86 -7.56 -23.89 5.83
N PRO A 87 -8.18 -24.94 6.42
CA PRO A 87 -9.35 -24.79 7.30
C PRO A 87 -9.16 -23.76 8.44
N ILE A 88 -7.95 -23.62 8.96
CA ILE A 88 -7.66 -22.67 10.05
C ILE A 88 -7.92 -21.22 9.64
N GLY A 89 -7.71 -20.88 8.36
CA GLY A 89 -7.81 -19.52 7.83
C GLY A 89 -9.14 -19.19 7.13
N GLN A 90 -10.09 -20.13 7.09
CA GLN A 90 -11.29 -20.01 6.23
C GLN A 90 -12.53 -19.39 6.88
N ARG A 91 -12.58 -19.34 8.22
CA ARG A 91 -13.75 -18.82 8.94
C ARG A 91 -13.34 -18.02 10.18
N LEU A 92 -12.51 -17.00 9.94
CA LEU A 92 -12.05 -16.11 10.99
C LEU A 92 -13.19 -15.16 11.44
N PRO A 93 -13.05 -14.49 12.61
CA PRO A 93 -14.00 -13.47 13.03
C PRO A 93 -14.13 -12.31 12.03
N ARG A 94 -13.02 -11.95 11.36
CA ARG A 94 -12.95 -10.95 10.30
C ARG A 94 -11.67 -11.16 9.47
N LYS A 95 -11.49 -10.39 8.39
CA LYS A 95 -10.26 -10.38 7.58
C LYS A 95 -8.98 -10.25 8.42
N PHE A 96 -7.97 -11.07 8.10
CA PHE A 96 -6.64 -11.09 8.72
C PHE A 96 -5.59 -10.77 7.66
N LYS A 97 -4.78 -9.72 7.88
CA LYS A 97 -3.79 -9.21 6.92
C LYS A 97 -2.38 -9.49 7.42
N VAL A 98 -1.58 -10.13 6.58
CA VAL A 98 -0.15 -10.42 6.82
C VAL A 98 0.71 -9.61 5.86
N ASN A 99 1.76 -8.98 6.38
CA ASN A 99 2.68 -8.15 5.63
C ASN A 99 4.15 -8.40 6.05
N PHE A 100 5.05 -8.43 5.07
CA PHE A 100 6.48 -8.64 5.26
C PHE A 100 7.33 -7.49 4.71
N SER A 101 8.31 -7.07 5.49
CA SER A 101 9.31 -6.06 5.13
C SER A 101 10.71 -6.62 5.35
N GLY A 102 11.60 -6.46 4.37
CA GLY A 102 12.99 -6.90 4.48
C GLY A 102 13.89 -6.03 5.36
N CYS A 103 13.43 -4.83 5.75
CA CYS A 103 14.18 -3.89 6.59
C CYS A 103 13.26 -2.88 7.29
N SER A 104 13.83 -2.09 8.19
CA SER A 104 13.16 -1.07 9.00
C SER A 104 12.43 -0.02 8.16
N THR A 105 12.90 0.28 6.94
CA THR A 105 12.23 1.18 5.99
C THR A 105 10.75 0.83 5.75
N ASP A 106 10.38 -0.43 5.98
CA ASP A 106 9.00 -0.91 6.06
C ASP A 106 8.16 -0.65 4.79
N CYS A 107 8.75 -0.85 3.62
CA CYS A 107 8.01 -0.78 2.34
C CYS A 107 6.85 -1.79 2.27
N GLY A 108 6.89 -2.86 3.06
CA GLY A 108 5.79 -3.82 3.22
C GLY A 108 4.69 -3.37 4.19
N GLN A 109 4.88 -2.29 4.95
CA GLN A 109 3.91 -1.66 5.84
C GLN A 109 3.43 -2.56 7.00
N ALA A 110 4.36 -3.13 7.75
CA ALA A 110 4.09 -3.99 8.90
C ALA A 110 3.24 -3.30 9.99
N MET A 111 3.44 -2.00 10.22
CA MET A 111 2.95 -1.29 11.41
C MET A 111 1.43 -1.05 11.51
N PHE A 112 0.62 -1.45 10.53
CA PHE A 112 -0.85 -1.34 10.62
C PHE A 112 -1.60 -2.59 10.14
N ASN A 113 -0.95 -3.74 10.07
CA ASN A 113 -1.60 -4.99 9.67
C ASN A 113 -1.85 -5.90 10.88
N ASP A 114 -2.74 -6.89 10.73
CA ASP A 114 -3.05 -7.81 11.83
C ASP A 114 -1.79 -8.59 12.23
N PHE A 115 -0.92 -8.89 11.26
CA PHE A 115 0.42 -9.44 11.47
C PHE A 115 1.42 -8.75 10.53
N GLY A 116 2.39 -8.04 11.11
CA GLY A 116 3.46 -7.34 10.40
C GLY A 116 4.82 -7.93 10.76
N VAL A 117 5.69 -8.10 9.77
CA VAL A 117 7.02 -8.68 9.94
C VAL A 117 8.06 -7.73 9.37
N VAL A 118 9.08 -7.40 10.16
CA VAL A 118 10.23 -6.64 9.71
C VAL A 118 11.48 -7.49 9.93
N ALA A 119 12.22 -7.80 8.88
CA ALA A 119 13.48 -8.53 9.02
C ALA A 119 14.54 -7.65 9.70
N THR A 120 15.22 -8.25 10.68
CA THR A 120 16.18 -7.58 11.56
C THR A 120 17.29 -8.55 11.96
N THR A 121 18.21 -8.10 12.80
CA THR A 121 19.32 -8.89 13.33
C THR A 121 19.42 -8.72 14.83
N ARG A 122 19.80 -9.80 15.54
CA ARG A 122 20.18 -9.76 16.95
C ARG A 122 21.67 -10.04 17.09
N THR A 123 22.36 -9.25 17.91
CA THR A 123 23.72 -9.57 18.35
C THR A 123 23.63 -10.40 19.62
N ASN A 124 24.16 -11.62 19.59
CA ASN A 124 24.20 -12.53 20.73
C ASN A 124 25.33 -12.15 21.70
N GLU A 125 25.30 -12.70 22.92
CA GLU A 125 26.32 -12.42 23.96
C GLU A 125 27.75 -12.79 23.53
N ASP A 126 27.89 -13.77 22.63
CA ASP A 126 29.16 -14.21 22.04
C ASP A 126 29.65 -13.32 20.87
N GLY A 127 28.90 -12.26 20.54
CA GLY A 127 29.19 -11.34 19.45
C GLY A 127 28.75 -11.82 18.06
N THR A 128 28.12 -13.00 17.96
CA THR A 128 27.55 -13.48 16.69
C THR A 128 26.31 -12.68 16.31
N VAL A 129 26.11 -12.46 15.00
CA VAL A 129 24.93 -11.76 14.47
C VAL A 129 23.96 -12.78 13.89
N GLU A 130 22.80 -12.88 14.50
CA GLU A 130 21.72 -13.77 14.10
C GLU A 130 20.66 -13.00 13.31
N PRO A 131 20.37 -13.38 12.05
CA PRO A 131 19.26 -12.81 11.30
C PRO A 131 17.93 -13.40 11.76
N GLY A 132 16.90 -12.56 11.84
CA GLY A 132 15.56 -12.95 12.21
C GLY A 132 14.57 -11.84 11.94
N PHE A 133 13.58 -11.69 12.82
CA PHE A 133 12.45 -10.79 12.58
C PHE A 133 12.04 -10.04 13.84
N ARG A 134 11.47 -8.86 13.65
CA ARG A 134 10.62 -8.20 14.64
C ARG A 134 9.17 -8.32 14.17
N VAL A 135 8.34 -8.93 15.02
CA VAL A 135 6.93 -9.20 14.73
C VAL A 135 6.05 -8.16 15.42
N TYR A 136 5.10 -7.62 14.67
CA TYR A 136 4.07 -6.71 15.14
C TYR A 136 2.70 -7.33 14.91
N ILE A 137 1.78 -7.13 15.84
CA ILE A 137 0.42 -7.68 15.75
C ILE A 137 -0.62 -6.60 15.99
N ALA A 138 -1.85 -6.91 15.54
CA ALA A 138 -3.06 -6.18 15.91
C ALA A 138 -3.13 -4.72 15.42
N GLY A 139 -2.44 -4.38 14.33
CA GLY A 139 -2.60 -3.10 13.65
C GLY A 139 -3.87 -3.04 12.79
N GLY A 140 -4.30 -1.82 12.45
CA GLY A 140 -5.36 -1.65 11.46
C GLY A 140 -5.85 -0.24 11.32
N LEU A 141 -5.93 0.26 10.09
CA LEU A 141 -6.49 1.57 9.73
C LEU A 141 -8.02 1.59 9.99
N GLY A 142 -8.86 1.34 8.98
CA GLY A 142 -10.33 1.43 9.14
C GLY A 142 -10.75 2.83 9.62
N ALA A 143 -11.98 2.95 10.14
CA ALA A 143 -12.49 4.25 10.65
C ALA A 143 -11.78 4.74 11.92
N THR A 144 -11.16 3.84 12.68
CA THR A 144 -10.41 4.16 13.91
C THR A 144 -9.06 3.47 13.85
N PRO A 145 -8.00 4.15 13.40
CA PRO A 145 -6.70 3.53 13.16
C PRO A 145 -6.02 3.10 14.47
N HIS A 146 -5.35 1.95 14.46
CA HIS A 146 -4.56 1.43 15.59
C HIS A 146 -3.16 1.04 15.08
N PRO A 147 -2.09 1.45 15.79
CA PRO A 147 -0.75 0.98 15.48
C PRO A 147 -0.64 -0.51 15.83
N ALA A 148 0.12 -1.26 15.06
CA ALA A 148 0.50 -2.62 15.45
C ALA A 148 1.48 -2.54 16.62
N LEU A 149 1.39 -3.50 17.54
CA LEU A 149 2.22 -3.59 18.73
C LEU A 149 3.23 -4.72 18.57
N ALA A 150 4.47 -4.49 18.98
CA ALA A 150 5.51 -5.52 18.94
C ALA A 150 5.07 -6.73 19.78
N LEU A 151 5.19 -7.94 19.23
CA LEU A 151 4.92 -9.17 19.97
C LEU A 151 6.05 -9.46 20.95
N GLU A 152 7.29 -9.38 20.47
CA GLU A 152 8.55 -9.52 21.19
C GLU A 152 9.64 -8.73 20.44
N ASP A 153 10.81 -8.56 21.05
CA ASP A 153 11.89 -7.76 20.43
C ASP A 153 12.58 -8.49 19.27
N PHE A 154 12.61 -9.82 19.30
CA PHE A 154 13.20 -10.66 18.26
C PHE A 154 12.53 -12.03 18.19
N THR A 155 12.13 -12.41 16.98
CA THR A 155 11.62 -13.73 16.62
C THR A 155 12.64 -14.40 15.70
N SER A 156 13.09 -15.60 16.06
CA SER A 156 14.04 -16.35 15.24
C SER A 156 13.40 -16.85 13.94
N ARG A 157 14.20 -17.38 13.02
CA ARG A 157 13.72 -17.92 11.74
C ARG A 157 12.79 -19.11 11.94
N GLU A 158 13.13 -19.99 12.87
CA GLU A 158 12.34 -21.18 13.23
C GLU A 158 10.98 -20.81 13.81
N ASP A 159 10.89 -19.69 14.52
CA ASP A 159 9.67 -19.31 15.23
C ASP A 159 8.69 -18.47 14.38
N LEU A 160 9.08 -17.95 13.22
CA LEU A 160 8.28 -16.99 12.46
C LEU A 160 6.91 -17.56 11.99
N LEU A 161 6.90 -18.62 11.19
CA LEU A 161 5.64 -19.23 10.71
C LEU A 161 4.78 -19.80 11.86
N PRO A 162 5.37 -20.52 12.83
CA PRO A 162 4.69 -20.87 14.07
C PRO A 162 4.02 -19.67 14.77
N THR A 163 4.69 -18.52 14.81
CA THR A 163 4.12 -17.30 15.41
C THR A 163 2.91 -16.78 14.63
N ILE A 164 2.97 -16.75 13.29
CA ILE A 164 1.85 -16.30 12.45
C ILE A 164 0.62 -17.17 12.70
N GLU A 165 0.80 -18.50 12.69
CA GLU A 165 -0.29 -19.44 12.94
C GLU A 165 -0.82 -19.33 14.38
N ALA A 166 0.06 -19.19 15.36
CA ALA A 166 -0.34 -18.99 16.75
C ALA A 166 -1.19 -17.73 16.94
N THR A 167 -0.80 -16.61 16.34
CA THR A 167 -1.60 -15.37 16.35
C THR A 167 -2.96 -15.56 15.69
N LEU A 168 -3.00 -16.24 14.54
CA LEU A 168 -4.26 -16.55 13.85
C LEU A 168 -5.19 -17.43 14.69
N ARG A 169 -4.66 -18.45 15.37
CA ARG A 169 -5.44 -19.31 16.29
C ARG A 169 -5.99 -18.52 17.48
N VAL A 170 -5.20 -17.62 18.06
CA VAL A 170 -5.67 -16.74 19.16
C VAL A 170 -6.77 -15.80 18.68
N PHE A 171 -6.61 -15.25 17.47
CA PHE A 171 -7.64 -14.42 16.84
C PHE A 171 -8.93 -15.19 16.61
N ASP A 172 -8.83 -16.40 16.05
CA ASP A 172 -9.98 -17.26 15.81
C ASP A 172 -10.71 -17.60 17.11
N GLN A 173 -9.99 -17.97 18.17
CA GLN A 173 -10.59 -18.35 19.45
C GLN A 173 -11.24 -17.20 20.20
N THR A 174 -10.71 -15.98 20.07
CA THR A 174 -11.10 -14.86 20.95
C THR A 174 -11.85 -13.73 20.23
N GLY A 175 -11.75 -13.64 18.91
CA GLY A 175 -12.35 -12.55 18.16
C GLY A 175 -13.88 -12.56 18.17
N ASN A 176 -14.44 -11.35 18.28
CA ASN A 176 -15.88 -11.13 18.27
C ASN A 176 -16.49 -11.52 16.91
N ARG A 177 -17.57 -12.32 16.92
CA ARG A 177 -18.33 -12.74 15.73
C ARG A 177 -19.72 -12.14 15.63
N ASP A 178 -20.19 -11.47 16.67
CA ASP A 178 -21.51 -10.86 16.74
C ASP A 178 -21.51 -9.47 16.11
N ASN A 179 -20.46 -8.68 16.37
CA ASN A 179 -20.33 -7.32 15.86
C ASN A 179 -19.13 -7.19 14.91
N LYS A 180 -19.42 -7.19 13.60
CA LYS A 180 -18.41 -7.06 12.53
C LYS A 180 -17.55 -5.79 12.62
N LEU A 181 -18.07 -4.70 13.19
CA LEU A 181 -17.31 -3.44 13.37
C LEU A 181 -16.21 -3.60 14.44
N ARG A 182 -16.40 -4.52 15.38
CA ARG A 182 -15.48 -4.83 16.50
C ARG A 182 -14.87 -6.24 16.40
N ALA A 183 -14.75 -6.78 15.18
CA ALA A 183 -14.34 -8.17 14.94
C ALA A 183 -12.87 -8.37 14.47
N ARG A 184 -12.09 -7.29 14.30
CA ARG A 184 -10.66 -7.35 13.94
C ARG A 184 -9.75 -7.65 15.14
N LEU A 185 -8.56 -8.18 14.89
CA LEU A 185 -7.58 -8.55 15.94
C LEU A 185 -7.24 -7.39 16.89
N LYS A 186 -7.18 -6.15 16.39
CA LYS A 186 -6.98 -4.96 17.23
C LYS A 186 -7.94 -4.86 18.43
N TRP A 187 -9.20 -5.26 18.24
CA TRP A 187 -10.20 -5.23 19.30
C TRP A 187 -10.00 -6.35 20.33
N VAL A 188 -9.34 -7.45 19.97
CA VAL A 188 -8.95 -8.49 20.92
C VAL A 188 -7.87 -7.94 21.86
N VAL A 189 -6.93 -7.15 21.34
CA VAL A 189 -5.93 -6.45 22.15
C VAL A 189 -6.60 -5.40 23.05
N ASP A 190 -7.54 -4.61 22.55
CA ASP A 190 -8.29 -3.64 23.38
C ASP A 190 -9.06 -4.33 24.53
N GLN A 191 -9.59 -5.52 24.28
CA GLN A 191 -10.37 -6.26 25.28
C GLN A 191 -9.50 -6.96 26.33
N LEU A 192 -8.39 -7.59 25.91
CA LEU A 192 -7.59 -8.44 26.80
C LEU A 192 -6.33 -7.74 27.35
N GLY A 193 -5.87 -6.68 26.67
CA GLY A 193 -4.53 -6.14 26.84
C GLY A 193 -3.47 -6.91 26.04
N ILE A 194 -2.44 -6.19 25.59
CA ILE A 194 -1.37 -6.76 24.75
C ILE A 194 -0.59 -7.88 25.45
N ASP A 195 -0.36 -7.77 26.77
CA ASP A 195 0.42 -8.75 27.51
C ASP A 195 -0.26 -10.12 27.60
N GLU A 196 -1.59 -10.13 27.76
CA GLU A 196 -2.37 -11.36 27.74
C GLU A 196 -2.40 -11.98 26.34
N VAL A 197 -2.52 -11.16 25.29
CA VAL A 197 -2.44 -11.65 23.90
C VAL A 197 -1.06 -12.25 23.61
N ARG A 198 0.03 -11.56 23.98
CA ARG A 198 1.41 -12.07 23.87
C ARG A 198 1.53 -13.42 24.55
N ARG A 199 1.12 -13.53 25.82
CA ARG A 199 1.17 -14.78 26.58
C ARG A 199 0.45 -15.93 25.87
N ARG A 200 -0.74 -15.68 25.30
CA ARG A 200 -1.49 -16.70 24.55
C ARG A 200 -0.79 -17.11 23.25
N VAL A 201 -0.28 -16.14 22.48
CA VAL A 201 0.43 -16.40 21.22
C VAL A 201 1.69 -17.24 21.49
N ILE A 202 2.53 -16.83 22.44
CA ILE A 202 3.76 -17.54 22.80
C ILE A 202 3.45 -18.96 23.31
N LYS A 203 2.41 -19.12 24.13
CA LYS A 203 1.96 -20.43 24.61
C LYS A 203 1.58 -21.38 23.47
N VAL A 204 0.86 -20.90 22.45
CA VAL A 204 0.48 -21.71 21.28
C VAL A 204 1.72 -21.97 20.40
N ARG A 205 2.57 -20.97 20.20
CA ARG A 205 3.80 -21.10 19.40
C ARG A 205 4.69 -22.24 19.90
N HIS A 206 4.94 -22.35 21.21
CA HIS A 206 5.87 -23.34 21.76
C HIS A 206 5.60 -24.79 21.36
N THR A 207 4.36 -25.14 20.97
CA THR A 207 4.03 -26.52 20.57
C THR A 207 4.12 -26.75 19.06
N LEU A 208 4.20 -25.69 18.25
CA LEU A 208 4.13 -25.77 16.79
C LEU A 208 5.43 -26.24 16.12
N PRO A 209 6.65 -25.82 16.54
CA PRO A 209 7.91 -26.34 15.96
C PRO A 209 8.09 -27.86 16.11
N ALA A 210 7.48 -28.46 17.13
CA ALA A 210 7.48 -29.90 17.37
C ALA A 210 6.27 -30.62 16.72
N SER A 211 5.37 -29.88 16.06
CA SER A 211 4.21 -30.44 15.37
C SER A 211 4.57 -30.92 13.96
N SER A 212 3.68 -31.73 13.37
CA SER A 212 3.80 -32.11 11.96
C SER A 212 3.61 -30.93 10.99
N THR A 213 3.03 -29.81 11.45
CA THR A 213 2.79 -28.63 10.62
C THR A 213 4.08 -27.86 10.36
N TRP A 214 4.93 -27.71 11.38
CA TRP A 214 6.16 -26.90 11.30
C TRP A 214 7.38 -27.66 11.85
N PRO A 215 7.73 -28.83 11.30
CA PRO A 215 8.85 -29.62 11.81
C PRO A 215 10.15 -28.81 11.72
N GLY A 216 10.71 -28.41 12.86
CA GLY A 216 11.92 -27.58 12.92
C GLY A 216 11.69 -26.10 12.56
N GLY A 217 10.45 -25.66 12.37
CA GLY A 217 10.05 -24.25 12.28
C GLY A 217 10.28 -23.56 10.92
N ILE A 218 11.35 -23.91 10.19
CA ILE A 218 11.67 -23.29 8.89
C ILE A 218 10.92 -24.00 7.75
N PRO A 219 10.12 -23.29 6.93
CA PRO A 219 9.39 -23.89 5.82
C PRO A 219 10.34 -24.46 4.73
N PRO A 220 9.96 -25.57 4.06
CA PRO A 220 10.75 -26.13 2.96
C PRO A 220 11.04 -25.16 1.81
N GLU A 221 10.11 -24.24 1.53
CA GLU A 221 10.27 -23.17 0.53
C GLU A 221 11.45 -22.25 0.87
N VAL A 222 11.59 -21.90 2.14
CA VAL A 222 12.69 -21.05 2.62
C VAL A 222 14.02 -21.80 2.56
N VAL A 223 14.03 -23.09 2.94
CA VAL A 223 15.24 -23.92 2.86
C VAL A 223 15.71 -24.10 1.42
N SER A 224 14.79 -24.32 0.48
CA SER A 224 15.10 -24.60 -0.93
C SER A 224 15.53 -23.35 -1.72
N VAL A 225 14.86 -22.22 -1.51
CA VAL A 225 15.16 -20.96 -2.23
C VAL A 225 16.28 -20.18 -1.53
N GLY A 226 16.30 -20.19 -0.20
CA GLY A 226 17.13 -19.32 0.62
C GLY A 226 16.53 -17.93 0.81
N ASP A 227 16.85 -17.28 1.93
CA ASP A 227 16.35 -15.96 2.35
C ASP A 227 17.49 -14.95 2.55
N LYS A 228 18.64 -15.20 1.93
CA LYS A 228 19.78 -14.27 2.00
C LYS A 228 19.38 -12.93 1.41
N ALA A 229 19.67 -11.86 2.13
CA ALA A 229 19.53 -10.51 1.61
C ALA A 229 20.31 -10.34 0.30
N ALA A 230 19.83 -9.45 -0.57
CA ALA A 230 20.54 -9.02 -1.78
C ALA A 230 21.94 -8.44 -1.49
N GLY A 231 22.17 -8.00 -0.25
CA GLY A 231 23.40 -7.37 0.20
C GLY A 231 23.49 -5.89 -0.21
N ALA A 232 24.18 -5.09 0.60
CA ALA A 232 24.49 -3.71 0.26
C ALA A 232 25.78 -3.65 -0.57
N ALA A 233 25.80 -2.85 -1.64
CA ALA A 233 27.04 -2.54 -2.35
C ALA A 233 28.03 -1.87 -1.38
N THR A 234 29.30 -2.28 -1.38
CA THR A 234 30.34 -1.62 -0.57
C THR A 234 30.89 -0.36 -1.23
N SER A 235 30.53 -0.11 -2.50
CA SER A 235 30.90 1.08 -3.29
C SER A 235 29.82 1.38 -4.32
N GLY A 236 29.69 2.65 -4.75
CA GLY A 236 28.68 3.09 -5.71
C GLY A 236 27.49 3.82 -5.08
N GLU A 237 26.53 4.19 -5.92
CA GLU A 237 25.31 4.89 -5.50
C GLU A 237 24.30 3.89 -4.90
N ILE A 238 23.93 4.10 -3.63
CA ILE A 238 22.87 3.34 -2.95
C ILE A 238 21.62 4.21 -2.89
N THR A 239 20.58 3.81 -3.60
CA THR A 239 19.29 4.50 -3.59
C THR A 239 18.60 4.31 -2.24
N GLN A 240 18.21 5.43 -1.64
CA GLN A 240 17.32 5.43 -0.48
C GLN A 240 15.90 5.05 -0.93
N VAL A 241 15.17 4.31 -0.09
CA VAL A 241 13.79 3.89 -0.37
C VAL A 241 12.93 4.14 0.86
N GLY A 242 11.59 4.15 0.72
CA GLY A 242 10.66 4.37 1.84
C GLY A 242 9.93 5.71 1.82
N GLN A 243 9.04 5.92 2.79
CA GLN A 243 8.29 7.17 2.92
C GLN A 243 9.21 8.33 3.33
N GLY A 244 9.01 9.49 2.72
CA GLY A 244 9.79 10.68 3.03
C GLY A 244 11.16 10.74 2.34
N VAL A 245 11.53 9.70 1.59
CA VAL A 245 12.72 9.76 0.74
C VAL A 245 12.57 10.84 -0.32
N ARG A 246 13.62 11.65 -0.44
CA ARG A 246 13.70 12.75 -1.39
C ARG A 246 14.27 12.29 -2.71
N VAL A 247 13.70 12.82 -3.79
CA VAL A 247 14.29 12.75 -5.13
C VAL A 247 14.57 14.18 -5.61
N ASP A 248 15.79 14.41 -6.08
CA ASP A 248 16.22 15.67 -6.68
C ASP A 248 16.33 15.55 -8.19
N LEU A 249 15.39 16.18 -8.89
CA LEU A 249 15.42 16.28 -10.34
C LEU A 249 16.31 17.43 -10.78
N LYS A 250 17.52 17.10 -11.24
CA LYS A 250 18.53 18.08 -11.65
C LYS A 250 18.70 18.19 -13.17
N SER A 251 18.07 17.28 -13.92
CA SER A 251 18.21 17.21 -15.37
C SER A 251 16.92 17.61 -16.09
N ASN A 252 17.06 18.17 -17.29
CA ASN A 252 15.98 18.37 -18.25
C ASN A 252 15.84 17.20 -19.24
N ASP A 253 16.78 16.25 -19.22
CA ASP A 253 16.73 15.07 -20.08
C ASP A 253 15.69 14.07 -19.55
N PRO A 254 14.68 13.65 -20.35
CA PRO A 254 13.60 12.78 -19.91
C PRO A 254 14.07 11.44 -19.33
N PHE A 255 15.08 10.82 -19.95
CA PHE A 255 15.64 9.55 -19.47
C PHE A 255 16.34 9.73 -18.11
N LYS A 256 17.22 10.73 -17.97
CA LYS A 256 17.90 11.01 -16.69
C LYS A 256 16.91 11.35 -15.58
N ARG A 257 15.83 12.07 -15.89
CA ARG A 257 14.76 12.35 -14.92
C ARG A 257 14.06 11.08 -14.48
N TRP A 258 13.69 10.21 -15.42
CA TRP A 258 13.11 8.91 -15.09
C TRP A 258 14.08 8.05 -14.26
N VAL A 259 15.37 8.04 -14.59
CA VAL A 259 16.40 7.35 -13.78
C VAL A 259 16.44 7.90 -12.35
N GLN A 260 16.36 9.21 -12.17
CA GLN A 260 16.38 9.83 -10.84
C GLN A 260 15.15 9.49 -9.99
N THR A 261 13.98 9.28 -10.60
CA THR A 261 12.72 9.06 -9.86
C THR A 261 12.34 7.59 -9.71
N SER A 262 12.73 6.77 -10.66
CA SER A 262 12.12 5.44 -10.84
C SER A 262 13.12 4.32 -10.73
N VAL A 263 14.43 4.59 -10.82
CA VAL A 263 15.46 3.54 -10.72
C VAL A 263 15.95 3.44 -9.28
N ILE A 264 15.90 2.22 -8.75
CA ILE A 264 16.47 1.85 -7.47
C ILE A 264 17.76 1.09 -7.75
N ARG A 265 18.87 1.73 -7.39
CA ARG A 265 20.20 1.13 -7.38
C ARG A 265 20.50 0.63 -6.00
N GLY A 266 20.76 -0.66 -5.94
CA GLY A 266 21.15 -1.32 -4.73
C GLY A 266 21.36 -2.75 -5.08
N THR A 267 22.60 -3.21 -5.00
CA THR A 267 22.98 -4.61 -4.77
C THR A 267 24.51 -4.75 -4.71
N ALA A 268 24.98 -5.71 -3.92
CA ALA A 268 26.32 -6.29 -4.03
C ALA A 268 26.45 -7.26 -5.23
N ASN A 269 25.33 -7.63 -5.87
CA ASN A 269 25.23 -8.59 -6.98
C ASN A 269 25.16 -7.93 -8.39
N GLY A 270 25.13 -6.61 -8.50
CA GLY A 270 25.22 -5.86 -9.77
C GLY A 270 23.89 -5.66 -10.53
N SER A 271 22.74 -5.95 -9.91
CA SER A 271 21.41 -5.72 -10.50
C SER A 271 20.77 -4.40 -10.05
N VAL A 272 19.87 -3.87 -10.89
CA VAL A 272 19.07 -2.67 -10.64
C VAL A 272 17.58 -2.96 -10.78
N SER A 273 16.75 -2.14 -10.14
CA SER A 273 15.29 -2.20 -10.25
C SER A 273 14.74 -0.88 -10.80
N ALA A 274 13.60 -0.92 -11.48
CA ALA A 274 12.95 0.27 -12.02
C ALA A 274 11.43 0.20 -11.91
N ILE A 275 10.80 1.30 -11.50
CA ILE A 275 9.35 1.41 -11.39
C ILE A 275 8.76 1.89 -12.72
N ALA A 276 7.80 1.13 -13.23
CA ALA A 276 6.88 1.54 -14.29
C ALA A 276 5.65 2.19 -13.65
N TYR A 277 5.46 3.48 -13.93
CA TYR A 277 4.38 4.27 -13.36
C TYR A 277 3.03 3.88 -13.99
N ALA A 278 2.08 3.50 -13.16
CA ALA A 278 0.70 3.19 -13.55
C ALA A 278 -0.22 4.31 -13.06
N ALA A 279 -0.67 5.17 -13.98
CA ALA A 279 -1.56 6.27 -13.64
C ALA A 279 -2.82 5.75 -12.92
N LEU A 280 -3.09 6.26 -11.71
CA LEU A 280 -4.20 5.83 -10.84
C LEU A 280 -4.20 4.33 -10.50
N GLY A 281 -3.09 3.63 -10.75
CA GLY A 281 -2.99 2.18 -10.60
C GLY A 281 -3.67 1.36 -11.69
N ASP A 282 -4.09 1.96 -12.80
CA ASP A 282 -4.78 1.24 -13.86
C ASP A 282 -3.82 0.74 -14.95
N ILE A 283 -4.07 -0.47 -15.44
CA ILE A 283 -3.32 -1.09 -16.53
C ILE A 283 -4.31 -1.59 -17.59
N THR A 284 -4.17 -1.09 -18.81
CA THR A 284 -4.98 -1.54 -19.95
C THR A 284 -4.56 -2.91 -20.45
N ALA A 285 -5.41 -3.58 -21.22
CA ALA A 285 -5.08 -4.85 -21.85
C ALA A 285 -3.81 -4.78 -22.70
N ASP A 286 -3.60 -3.67 -23.43
CA ASP A 286 -2.41 -3.47 -24.26
C ASP A 286 -1.16 -3.23 -23.42
N GLN A 287 -1.27 -2.45 -22.33
CA GLN A 287 -0.19 -2.31 -21.36
C GLN A 287 0.16 -3.66 -20.71
N PHE A 288 -0.82 -4.49 -20.34
CA PHE A 288 -0.54 -5.84 -19.84
C PHE A 288 0.23 -6.70 -20.85
N ARG A 289 -0.12 -6.64 -22.15
CA ARG A 289 0.61 -7.37 -23.21
C ARG A 289 2.03 -6.85 -23.34
N ALA A 290 2.20 -5.53 -23.35
CA ALA A 290 3.50 -4.88 -23.47
C ALA A 290 4.41 -5.16 -22.28
N LEU A 291 3.91 -5.02 -21.04
CA LEU A 291 4.65 -5.37 -19.82
C LEU A 291 5.12 -6.82 -19.85
N ALA A 292 4.25 -7.76 -20.26
CA ALA A 292 4.62 -9.17 -20.39
C ALA A 292 5.68 -9.41 -21.48
N LYS A 293 5.67 -8.62 -22.57
CA LYS A 293 6.72 -8.66 -23.59
C LYS A 293 8.04 -8.12 -23.05
N ILE A 294 8.03 -6.94 -22.43
CA ILE A 294 9.21 -6.30 -21.82
C ILE A 294 9.85 -7.25 -20.80
N GLN A 295 9.05 -7.86 -19.93
CA GLN A 295 9.51 -8.84 -18.94
C GLN A 295 10.31 -9.97 -19.60
N ARG A 296 9.77 -10.59 -20.66
CA ARG A 296 10.43 -11.69 -21.37
C ARG A 296 11.69 -11.24 -22.11
N ASP A 297 11.62 -10.10 -22.78
CA ASP A 297 12.73 -9.57 -23.57
C ASP A 297 13.94 -9.20 -22.69
N LEU A 298 13.68 -8.68 -21.47
CA LEU A 298 14.72 -8.26 -20.53
C LEU A 298 15.10 -9.34 -19.51
N ASN A 299 14.39 -10.48 -19.50
CA ASN A 299 14.51 -11.52 -18.45
C ASN A 299 14.37 -10.94 -17.03
N ALA A 300 13.46 -9.99 -16.86
CA ALA A 300 13.25 -9.28 -15.61
C ALA A 300 12.24 -10.01 -14.71
N ASP A 301 12.38 -9.83 -13.39
CA ASP A 301 11.31 -10.14 -12.45
C ASP A 301 10.35 -8.94 -12.33
N VAL A 302 9.05 -9.19 -12.19
CA VAL A 302 8.02 -8.15 -12.17
C VAL A 302 7.12 -8.32 -10.97
N ARG A 303 6.95 -7.23 -10.20
CA ARG A 303 6.08 -7.21 -9.01
C ARG A 303 5.14 -6.01 -9.03
N LEU A 304 4.04 -6.14 -8.29
CA LEU A 304 3.12 -5.03 -8.02
C LEU A 304 3.49 -4.36 -6.69
N THR A 305 3.33 -3.04 -6.63
CA THR A 305 3.60 -2.27 -5.40
C THR A 305 2.31 -1.97 -4.65
N ASN A 306 2.41 -1.77 -3.34
CA ASN A 306 1.31 -1.25 -2.50
C ASN A 306 0.99 0.24 -2.78
N ARG A 307 1.79 0.88 -3.63
CA ARG A 307 1.61 2.23 -4.17
C ARG A 307 0.98 2.20 -5.56
N GLN A 308 0.42 1.05 -5.95
CA GLN A 308 -0.34 0.83 -7.17
C GLN A 308 0.48 0.94 -8.46
N ASN A 309 1.79 0.67 -8.40
CA ASN A 309 2.69 0.68 -9.55
C ASN A 309 3.23 -0.72 -9.86
N VAL A 310 4.01 -0.84 -10.94
CA VAL A 310 4.73 -2.07 -11.32
C VAL A 310 6.22 -1.83 -11.14
N VAL A 311 6.95 -2.80 -10.59
CA VAL A 311 8.42 -2.74 -10.50
C VAL A 311 9.05 -3.88 -11.29
N PHE A 312 10.02 -3.54 -12.14
CA PHE A 312 10.93 -4.47 -12.80
C PHE A 312 12.20 -4.60 -11.95
N ARG A 313 12.66 -5.83 -11.73
CA ARG A 313 13.85 -6.17 -10.94
C ARG A 313 14.76 -7.10 -11.73
N ALA A 314 15.95 -7.34 -11.18
CA ALA A 314 16.98 -8.17 -11.80
C ALA A 314 17.42 -7.66 -13.19
N LEU A 315 17.41 -6.33 -13.37
CA LEU A 315 17.92 -5.68 -14.58
C LEU A 315 19.42 -5.42 -14.45
N THR A 316 20.12 -5.25 -15.57
CA THR A 316 21.44 -4.64 -15.63
C THR A 316 21.34 -3.14 -15.93
N GLU A 317 22.39 -2.36 -15.65
CA GLU A 317 22.40 -0.92 -15.96
C GLU A 317 22.18 -0.64 -17.47
N ASP A 318 22.80 -1.44 -18.35
CA ASP A 318 22.67 -1.29 -19.81
C ASP A 318 21.22 -1.55 -20.30
N GLN A 319 20.41 -2.25 -19.52
CA GLN A 319 19.00 -2.49 -19.85
C GLN A 319 18.09 -1.30 -19.52
N LEU A 320 18.54 -0.31 -18.75
CA LEU A 320 17.68 0.80 -18.30
C LEU A 320 17.19 1.67 -19.48
N GLU A 321 18.04 1.95 -20.46
CA GLU A 321 17.63 2.75 -21.62
C GLU A 321 16.64 1.97 -22.51
N ILE A 322 16.83 0.65 -22.63
CA ILE A 322 15.92 -0.24 -23.36
C ILE A 322 14.56 -0.28 -22.66
N LEU A 323 14.55 -0.46 -21.34
CA LEU A 323 13.35 -0.46 -20.53
C LEU A 323 12.62 0.87 -20.62
N TYR A 324 13.33 1.99 -20.45
CA TYR A 324 12.77 3.34 -20.55
C TYR A 324 12.03 3.53 -21.88
N LYS A 325 12.69 3.26 -23.01
CA LYS A 325 12.08 3.39 -24.34
C LYS A 325 10.83 2.52 -24.50
N ALA A 326 10.87 1.29 -23.99
CA ALA A 326 9.72 0.38 -24.06
C ALA A 326 8.55 0.82 -23.17
N LEU A 327 8.84 1.36 -21.98
CA LEU A 327 7.82 1.91 -21.08
C LEU A 327 7.24 3.22 -21.60
N ASP A 328 8.04 4.04 -22.28
CA ASP A 328 7.60 5.33 -22.84
C ASP A 328 6.55 5.14 -23.93
N VAL A 329 6.75 4.14 -24.79
CA VAL A 329 5.78 3.73 -25.83
C VAL A 329 4.39 3.41 -25.24
N ILE A 330 4.34 2.90 -24.01
CA ILE A 330 3.08 2.54 -23.34
C ILE A 330 2.64 3.54 -22.26
N GLY A 331 3.31 4.70 -22.19
CA GLY A 331 2.98 5.78 -21.25
C GLY A 331 3.32 5.50 -19.79
N MET A 332 4.22 4.55 -19.52
CA MET A 332 4.60 4.12 -18.16
C MET A 332 6.03 4.53 -17.75
N ALA A 333 6.72 5.33 -18.58
CA ALA A 333 8.05 5.90 -18.28
C ALA A 333 7.99 7.32 -17.71
N ARG A 334 6.80 7.84 -17.38
CA ARG A 334 6.66 9.19 -16.83
C ARG A 334 7.40 9.28 -15.47
N PRO A 335 8.27 10.28 -15.26
CA PRO A 335 8.82 10.57 -13.94
C PRO A 335 7.68 10.87 -12.98
N GLY A 336 7.67 10.26 -11.80
CA GLY A 336 6.53 10.48 -10.89
C GLY A 336 6.21 9.41 -9.88
N ALA A 337 6.62 8.16 -10.11
CA ALA A 337 6.41 7.09 -9.15
C ALA A 337 6.93 7.50 -7.76
N GLU A 338 6.13 7.29 -6.72
CA GLU A 338 6.45 7.68 -5.33
C GLU A 338 6.62 9.20 -5.06
N LEU A 339 6.36 10.07 -6.04
CA LEU A 339 6.36 11.53 -5.86
C LEU A 339 4.94 12.08 -5.60
N ALA A 340 4.80 13.39 -5.41
CA ALA A 340 3.51 14.03 -5.13
C ALA A 340 2.39 13.68 -6.13
N ARG A 341 2.70 13.49 -7.42
CA ARG A 341 1.73 13.08 -8.44
C ARG A 341 1.24 11.64 -8.35
N ASP A 342 1.96 10.77 -7.65
CA ASP A 342 1.61 9.36 -7.49
C ASP A 342 0.55 9.21 -6.39
N VAL A 343 -0.65 9.70 -6.70
CA VAL A 343 -1.76 9.72 -5.77
C VAL A 343 -2.39 8.32 -5.70
N VAL A 344 -2.35 7.71 -4.52
CA VAL A 344 -2.97 6.41 -4.28
C VAL A 344 -4.45 6.60 -3.98
N ALA A 345 -5.31 5.84 -4.65
CA ALA A 345 -6.75 5.90 -4.45
C ALA A 345 -7.35 4.51 -4.29
N CYS A 346 -8.35 4.39 -3.42
CA CYS A 346 -9.24 3.23 -3.48
C CYS A 346 -10.19 3.33 -4.68
N PRO A 347 -10.94 2.26 -5.02
CA PRO A 347 -11.93 2.32 -6.09
C PRO A 347 -12.95 3.45 -5.94
N GLY A 348 -13.34 3.82 -4.72
CA GLY A 348 -14.33 4.89 -4.51
C GLY A 348 -15.73 4.47 -4.97
N ALA A 349 -16.63 5.45 -5.12
CA ALA A 349 -18.02 5.20 -5.47
C ALA A 349 -18.20 4.56 -6.86
N ASP A 350 -17.17 4.58 -7.72
CA ASP A 350 -17.12 3.87 -9.00
C ASP A 350 -17.59 2.41 -8.92
N THR A 351 -17.11 1.64 -7.92
CA THR A 351 -17.39 0.20 -7.79
C THR A 351 -17.50 -0.29 -6.33
N CYS A 352 -17.53 0.63 -5.35
CA CYS A 352 -17.56 0.29 -3.93
C CYS A 352 -18.90 0.63 -3.27
N ASN A 353 -19.53 -0.37 -2.67
CA ASN A 353 -20.84 -0.30 -2.01
C ASN A 353 -20.83 0.34 -0.60
N ILE A 354 -19.79 1.10 -0.27
CA ILE A 354 -19.67 1.84 1.00
C ILE A 354 -18.94 3.18 0.82
N ALA A 355 -18.48 3.46 -0.40
CA ALA A 355 -17.82 4.71 -0.67
C ALA A 355 -18.88 5.81 -0.71
N VAL A 356 -18.55 6.94 -0.11
CA VAL A 356 -19.40 8.14 -0.10
C VAL A 356 -19.03 9.06 -1.26
N THR A 357 -17.80 8.96 -1.77
CA THR A 357 -17.27 9.87 -2.80
C THR A 357 -16.36 9.16 -3.80
N GLN A 358 -16.10 9.83 -4.92
CA GLN A 358 -15.30 9.37 -6.04
C GLN A 358 -13.79 9.64 -5.86
N SER A 359 -13.11 8.73 -5.15
CA SER A 359 -11.69 8.90 -4.80
C SER A 359 -10.74 8.88 -5.99
N ARG A 360 -11.04 8.11 -7.05
CA ARG A 360 -10.21 8.05 -8.26
C ARG A 360 -10.31 9.34 -9.07
N GLY A 361 -11.52 9.89 -9.18
CA GLY A 361 -11.76 11.20 -9.79
C GLY A 361 -11.01 12.32 -9.07
N LEU A 362 -11.06 12.36 -7.73
CA LEU A 362 -10.29 13.33 -6.97
C LEU A 362 -8.76 13.13 -7.14
N ALA A 363 -8.28 11.89 -7.14
CA ALA A 363 -6.85 11.61 -7.34
C ALA A 363 -6.35 12.12 -8.70
N LYS A 364 -7.15 11.95 -9.75
CA LYS A 364 -6.87 12.51 -11.07
C LYS A 364 -6.78 14.04 -11.03
N ALA A 365 -7.79 14.70 -10.45
CA ALA A 365 -7.84 16.16 -10.36
C ALA A 365 -6.68 16.75 -9.55
N ILE A 366 -6.25 16.10 -8.47
CA ILE A 366 -5.04 16.48 -7.72
C ILE A 366 -3.79 16.34 -8.60
N GLY A 367 -3.65 15.23 -9.32
CA GLY A 367 -2.51 15.00 -10.21
C GLY A 367 -2.42 16.02 -11.35
N GLU A 368 -3.55 16.48 -11.87
CA GLU A 368 -3.65 17.55 -12.89
C GLU A 368 -3.27 18.91 -12.29
N ALA A 369 -3.86 19.28 -11.14
CA ALA A 369 -3.55 20.55 -10.48
C ALA A 369 -2.07 20.68 -10.05
N LEU A 370 -1.45 19.58 -9.58
CA LEU A 370 -0.03 19.55 -9.27
C LEU A 370 0.85 19.73 -10.53
N GLU A 371 0.43 19.22 -11.68
CA GLU A 371 1.16 19.41 -12.93
C GLU A 371 1.09 20.86 -13.42
N GLU A 372 -0.12 21.44 -13.41
CA GLU A 372 -0.36 22.83 -13.82
C GLU A 372 0.47 23.83 -13.01
N GLU A 373 0.69 23.54 -11.72
CA GLU A 373 1.51 24.38 -10.86
C GLU A 373 3.01 24.04 -10.83
N GLY A 374 3.45 23.01 -11.57
CA GLY A 374 4.85 22.55 -11.56
C GLY A 374 5.28 21.89 -10.25
N LEU A 375 4.34 21.36 -9.48
CA LEU A 375 4.55 20.69 -8.17
C LEU A 375 4.50 19.16 -8.24
N ALA A 376 4.17 18.60 -9.40
CA ALA A 376 3.94 17.17 -9.59
C ALA A 376 5.12 16.27 -9.21
N GLU A 377 6.34 16.80 -9.26
CA GLU A 377 7.57 16.05 -9.00
C GLU A 377 8.20 16.39 -7.65
N VAL A 378 7.47 17.11 -6.78
CA VAL A 378 7.92 17.32 -5.41
C VAL A 378 8.02 15.97 -4.70
N GLY A 379 9.26 15.53 -4.45
CA GLY A 379 9.56 14.31 -3.70
C GLY A 379 9.42 14.50 -2.19
N GLY A 380 9.32 13.37 -1.49
CA GLY A 380 9.19 13.33 -0.03
C GLY A 380 7.77 13.59 0.50
N VAL A 381 6.75 13.56 -0.37
CA VAL A 381 5.33 13.75 -0.01
C VAL A 381 4.49 12.67 -0.69
N ARG A 382 3.71 11.92 0.09
CA ARG A 382 2.71 10.96 -0.41
C ARG A 382 1.30 11.45 -0.19
N ILE A 383 0.46 11.20 -1.19
CA ILE A 383 -0.96 11.56 -1.17
C ILE A 383 -1.80 10.29 -1.33
N ASN A 384 -2.76 10.10 -0.41
CA ASN A 384 -3.64 8.94 -0.44
C ASN A 384 -5.10 9.32 -0.18
N ILE A 385 -6.01 8.69 -0.92
CA ILE A 385 -7.44 9.02 -0.93
C ILE A 385 -8.27 7.77 -0.73
N SER A 386 -9.32 7.88 0.08
CA SER A 386 -10.37 6.88 0.17
C SER A 386 -11.75 7.52 0.05
N GLY A 387 -12.67 6.86 -0.66
CA GLY A 387 -14.05 7.36 -0.79
C GLY A 387 -14.85 7.30 0.52
N CYS A 388 -14.34 6.64 1.56
CA CYS A 388 -14.95 6.58 2.90
C CYS A 388 -13.90 6.33 4.00
N THR A 389 -14.35 6.25 5.24
CA THR A 389 -13.52 6.10 6.45
C THR A 389 -12.79 4.76 6.56
N ASN A 390 -13.08 3.75 5.73
CA ASN A 390 -12.44 2.44 5.84
C ASN A 390 -10.96 2.38 5.45
N SER A 391 -10.43 3.44 4.83
CA SER A 391 -9.00 3.61 4.55
C SER A 391 -8.40 2.54 3.64
N CYS A 392 -9.14 2.09 2.62
CA CYS A 392 -8.61 1.16 1.61
C CYS A 392 -7.46 1.77 0.80
N GLY A 393 -7.49 3.09 0.57
CA GLY A 393 -6.37 3.86 0.02
C GLY A 393 -5.30 4.21 1.04
N GLN A 394 -5.44 3.82 2.31
CA GLN A 394 -4.48 4.04 3.39
C GLN A 394 -4.26 5.52 3.77
N HIS A 395 -5.29 6.36 3.67
CA HIS A 395 -5.21 7.81 3.92
C HIS A 395 -4.71 8.21 5.32
N HIS A 396 -4.74 7.31 6.31
CA HIS A 396 -4.22 7.61 7.64
C HIS A 396 -2.68 7.59 7.68
N ALA A 397 -2.02 6.88 6.77
CA ALA A 397 -0.58 6.63 6.79
C ALA A 397 0.19 7.41 5.70
N SER A 398 -0.40 8.46 5.14
CA SER A 398 0.22 9.31 4.12
C SER A 398 0.41 10.74 4.61
N ASP A 399 1.38 11.45 4.03
CA ASP A 399 1.68 12.84 4.37
C ASP A 399 0.45 13.75 4.18
N ILE A 400 -0.28 13.54 3.09
CA ILE A 400 -1.59 14.14 2.85
C ILE A 400 -2.61 13.01 2.63
N GLY A 401 -3.64 12.97 3.46
CA GLY A 401 -4.68 11.95 3.43
C GLY A 401 -6.06 12.53 3.18
N PHE A 402 -6.93 11.80 2.48
CA PHE A 402 -8.33 12.16 2.35
C PHE A 402 -9.25 10.97 2.60
N PHE A 403 -10.34 11.21 3.33
CA PHE A 403 -11.49 10.32 3.33
C PHE A 403 -12.79 11.05 3.01
N GLY A 404 -13.61 10.42 2.17
CA GLY A 404 -14.90 10.95 1.73
C GLY A 404 -15.93 11.04 2.85
N ALA A 405 -16.74 12.09 2.80
CA ALA A 405 -17.88 12.33 3.68
C ALA A 405 -18.93 13.20 2.99
N GLU A 406 -20.21 12.98 3.31
CA GLU A 406 -21.27 13.91 2.92
C GLU A 406 -21.03 15.27 3.60
N ARG A 407 -21.17 16.33 2.81
CA ARG A 407 -21.36 17.71 3.28
C ARG A 407 -22.77 18.16 2.92
N ARG A 408 -23.23 19.19 3.63
CA ARG A 408 -24.48 19.89 3.30
C ARG A 408 -24.21 21.38 3.20
N ALA A 409 -24.68 21.98 2.12
CA ALA A 409 -24.61 23.41 1.87
C ALA A 409 -25.84 23.85 1.09
N HIS A 410 -26.37 25.04 1.38
CA HIS A 410 -27.53 25.61 0.67
C HIS A 410 -28.74 24.64 0.57
N GLY A 411 -28.94 23.82 1.62
CA GLY A 411 -30.03 22.83 1.68
C GLY A 411 -29.82 21.56 0.83
N GLN A 412 -28.68 21.43 0.15
CA GLN A 412 -28.36 20.29 -0.72
C GLN A 412 -27.21 19.45 -0.14
N ALA A 413 -27.21 18.14 -0.42
CA ALA A 413 -26.08 17.28 -0.16
C ALA A 413 -24.98 17.55 -1.19
N ALA A 414 -23.71 17.47 -0.76
CA ALA A 414 -22.56 17.75 -1.61
C ALA A 414 -21.38 16.83 -1.26
N PRO A 415 -20.53 16.49 -2.24
CA PRO A 415 -19.36 15.65 -2.01
C PRO A 415 -18.28 16.46 -1.28
N GLY A 416 -17.72 15.89 -0.23
CA GLY A 416 -16.61 16.49 0.49
C GLY A 416 -15.67 15.47 1.08
N TYR A 417 -14.54 15.97 1.56
CA TYR A 417 -13.51 15.14 2.14
C TYR A 417 -13.02 15.74 3.47
N GLN A 418 -12.66 14.87 4.40
CA GLN A 418 -11.79 15.25 5.51
C GLN A 418 -10.34 15.09 5.06
N MET A 419 -9.61 16.20 5.03
CA MET A 419 -8.16 16.23 4.83
C MET A 419 -7.45 15.88 6.14
N LEU A 420 -6.47 15.00 6.05
CA LEU A 420 -5.54 14.62 7.11
C LEU A 420 -4.12 15.04 6.71
N LEU A 421 -3.32 15.44 7.68
CA LEU A 421 -1.92 15.83 7.46
C LEU A 421 -0.97 15.08 8.41
N GLY A 422 0.19 14.72 7.87
CA GLY A 422 1.26 14.09 8.64
C GLY A 422 0.93 12.67 9.07
N GLY A 423 0.52 11.80 8.14
CA GLY A 423 0.58 10.35 8.31
C GLY A 423 1.95 9.81 7.88
N TYR A 424 2.44 8.75 8.53
CA TYR A 424 3.72 8.14 8.21
C TYR A 424 3.74 6.66 8.58
N VAL A 425 4.42 5.86 7.75
CA VAL A 425 4.81 4.48 8.05
C VAL A 425 6.22 4.22 7.52
N GLY A 426 7.09 3.71 8.38
CA GLY A 426 8.51 3.51 8.08
C GLY A 426 9.33 3.46 9.36
N GLU A 427 10.56 2.99 9.27
CA GLU A 427 11.49 2.86 10.41
C GLU A 427 10.87 2.22 11.66
N GLU A 428 10.07 1.17 11.46
CA GLU A 428 9.33 0.47 12.53
C GLU A 428 8.39 1.39 13.34
N GLN A 429 7.96 2.51 12.75
CA GLN A 429 7.09 3.51 13.34
C GLN A 429 5.85 3.74 12.48
N ILE A 430 4.80 4.21 13.14
CA ILE A 430 3.58 4.67 12.49
C ILE A 430 2.99 5.86 13.22
N PHE A 431 2.59 6.84 12.43
CA PHE A 431 1.88 8.03 12.89
C PHE A 431 0.67 8.22 11.99
N PHE A 432 -0.49 8.46 12.58
CA PHE A 432 -1.71 8.71 11.81
C PHE A 432 -1.88 10.19 11.53
N GLY A 433 -2.33 10.51 10.32
CA GLY A 433 -2.58 11.89 9.92
C GLY A 433 -3.64 12.56 10.80
N GLU A 434 -3.36 13.80 11.19
CA GLU A 434 -4.21 14.65 12.00
C GLU A 434 -5.25 15.36 11.14
N LYS A 435 -6.47 15.53 11.66
CA LYS A 435 -7.53 16.23 10.93
C LYS A 435 -7.17 17.70 10.74
N ALA A 436 -7.00 18.12 9.48
CA ALA A 436 -6.66 19.49 9.12
C ALA A 436 -7.91 20.30 8.74
N LEU A 437 -8.58 19.92 7.64
CA LEU A 437 -9.69 20.68 7.07
C LEU A 437 -10.76 19.74 6.50
N ARG A 438 -12.05 20.10 6.64
CA ARG A 438 -13.10 19.51 5.80
C ARG A 438 -13.24 20.37 4.56
N VAL A 439 -13.12 19.79 3.38
CA VAL A 439 -13.05 20.54 2.12
C VAL A 439 -14.08 19.99 1.12
N PRO A 440 -14.77 20.85 0.35
CA PRO A 440 -15.53 20.43 -0.82
C PRO A 440 -14.67 19.63 -1.79
N ALA A 441 -15.23 18.63 -2.48
CA ALA A 441 -14.48 17.80 -3.42
C ALA A 441 -13.76 18.63 -4.51
N LYS A 442 -14.39 19.69 -5.01
CA LYS A 442 -13.84 20.57 -6.06
C LYS A 442 -12.75 21.52 -5.56
N ALA A 443 -12.69 21.81 -4.26
CA ALA A 443 -11.64 22.64 -3.66
C ALA A 443 -10.44 21.82 -3.14
N ALA A 444 -10.59 20.50 -3.01
CA ALA A 444 -9.54 19.62 -2.50
C ALA A 444 -8.23 19.64 -3.32
N PRO A 445 -8.23 19.70 -4.67
CA PRO A 445 -7.00 19.85 -5.44
C PRO A 445 -6.21 21.11 -5.06
N GLN A 446 -6.89 22.25 -4.94
CA GLN A 446 -6.25 23.50 -4.54
C GLN A 446 -5.70 23.44 -3.11
N ALA A 447 -6.37 22.74 -2.19
CA ALA A 447 -5.86 22.53 -0.84
C ALA A 447 -4.52 21.76 -0.86
N VAL A 448 -4.44 20.71 -1.69
CA VAL A 448 -3.19 19.96 -1.89
C VAL A 448 -2.10 20.86 -2.46
N THR A 449 -2.36 21.59 -3.54
CA THR A 449 -1.31 22.38 -4.18
C THR A 449 -0.79 23.49 -3.25
N ARG A 450 -1.64 24.11 -2.43
CA ARG A 450 -1.20 25.06 -1.40
C ARG A 450 -0.28 24.43 -0.36
N VAL A 451 -0.62 23.23 0.14
CA VAL A 451 0.22 22.53 1.12
C VAL A 451 1.55 22.09 0.51
N VAL A 452 1.53 21.47 -0.68
CA VAL A 452 2.74 21.00 -1.36
C VAL A 452 3.65 22.18 -1.73
N ARG A 453 3.09 23.28 -2.23
CA ARG A 453 3.84 24.51 -2.51
C ARG A 453 4.50 25.07 -1.25
N ARG A 454 3.74 25.17 -0.16
CA ARG A 454 4.25 25.70 1.12
C ARG A 454 5.38 24.83 1.66
N PHE A 455 5.22 23.50 1.66
CA PHE A 455 6.29 22.57 2.00
C PHE A 455 7.52 22.75 1.11
N ALA A 456 7.34 22.80 -0.20
CA ALA A 456 8.46 22.94 -1.13
C ALA A 456 9.25 24.24 -0.94
N GLN A 457 8.57 25.33 -0.55
CA GLN A 457 9.18 26.65 -0.32
C GLN A 457 9.82 26.80 1.07
N GLU A 458 9.20 26.24 2.10
CA GLU A 458 9.61 26.44 3.49
C GLU A 458 10.57 25.37 4.02
N ARG A 459 10.69 24.22 3.34
CA ARG A 459 11.51 23.11 3.83
C ARG A 459 13.00 23.45 3.80
N SER A 460 13.68 23.07 4.87
CA SER A 460 15.14 23.10 4.95
C SER A 460 15.76 21.91 4.22
N ALA A 461 17.07 21.95 3.95
CA ALA A 461 17.77 20.85 3.31
C ALA A 461 17.65 19.57 4.16
N GLY A 462 17.08 18.51 3.58
CA GLY A 462 16.90 17.21 4.24
C GLY A 462 15.68 17.13 5.18
N GLU A 463 14.88 18.19 5.27
CA GLU A 463 13.68 18.19 6.11
C GLU A 463 12.56 17.34 5.49
N THR A 464 12.03 16.41 6.28
CA THR A 464 10.87 15.57 5.89
C THR A 464 9.57 16.38 6.01
N PHE A 465 8.51 15.92 5.34
CA PHE A 465 7.19 16.57 5.44
C PHE A 465 6.69 16.66 6.90
N ARG A 466 6.86 15.60 7.70
CA ARG A 466 6.50 15.62 9.12
C ARG A 466 7.31 16.64 9.90
N ALA A 467 8.64 16.65 9.75
CA ALA A 467 9.49 17.59 10.47
C ALA A 467 9.13 19.05 10.13
N TRP A 468 8.85 19.33 8.84
CA TRP A 468 8.35 20.62 8.41
C TRP A 468 6.98 20.95 9.03
N MET A 469 6.06 20.00 9.06
CA MET A 469 4.73 20.18 9.66
C MET A 469 4.83 20.52 11.15
N ASP A 470 5.64 19.77 11.90
CA ASP A 470 5.84 19.97 13.33
C ASP A 470 6.44 21.36 13.61
N ARG A 471 7.47 21.76 12.84
CA ARG A 471 8.06 23.11 12.90
C ARG A 471 7.07 24.20 12.51
N SER A 472 6.16 23.91 11.58
CA SER A 472 5.15 24.85 11.07
C SER A 472 3.93 24.99 11.97
N GLY A 473 3.94 24.39 13.17
CA GLY A 473 2.84 24.47 14.14
C GLY A 473 1.78 23.37 14.01
N GLY A 474 2.12 22.27 13.33
CA GLY A 474 1.24 21.11 13.16
C GLY A 474 0.15 21.28 12.10
N ALA A 475 -0.71 20.28 11.98
CA ALA A 475 -1.81 20.26 11.01
C ALA A 475 -2.77 21.45 11.16
N SER A 476 -3.05 21.87 12.39
CA SER A 476 -3.94 23.00 12.69
C SER A 476 -3.41 24.33 12.16
N ALA A 477 -2.11 24.60 12.32
CA ALA A 477 -1.50 25.85 11.82
C ALA A 477 -1.43 25.89 10.29
N ILE A 478 -1.22 24.73 9.64
CA ILE A 478 -1.32 24.63 8.18
C ILE A 478 -2.76 24.87 7.72
N ALA A 479 -3.75 24.30 8.41
CA ALA A 479 -5.16 24.42 8.07
C ALA A 479 -5.68 25.86 8.09
N VAL A 480 -5.11 26.76 8.91
CA VAL A 480 -5.46 28.19 8.92
C VAL A 480 -5.30 28.82 7.53
N GLY A 481 -4.25 28.46 6.78
CA GLY A 481 -3.99 28.97 5.43
C GLY A 481 -4.87 28.34 4.33
N LEU A 482 -5.76 27.42 4.71
CA LEU A 482 -6.68 26.72 3.82
C LEU A 482 -8.15 27.01 4.17
N ALA A 483 -8.42 27.79 5.22
CA ALA A 483 -9.77 27.98 5.75
C ALA A 483 -10.74 28.60 4.73
N ASP A 484 -10.23 29.39 3.78
CA ASP A 484 -11.00 29.95 2.66
C ASP A 484 -11.53 28.89 1.68
N LEU A 485 -10.96 27.68 1.70
CA LEU A 485 -11.37 26.57 0.85
C LEU A 485 -12.54 25.75 1.43
N ASP A 486 -12.87 25.90 2.72
CA ASP A 486 -14.10 25.31 3.29
C ASP A 486 -15.31 26.20 3.01
N HIS A 487 -15.55 26.44 1.71
CA HIS A 487 -16.65 27.26 1.24
C HIS A 487 -17.36 26.56 0.07
N PHE A 488 -18.69 26.48 0.16
CA PHE A 488 -19.53 26.06 -0.95
C PHE A 488 -20.16 27.30 -1.58
N PRO A 489 -19.88 27.59 -2.87
CA PRO A 489 -20.60 28.64 -3.60
C PRO A 489 -22.08 28.28 -3.71
N THR A 490 -22.94 29.24 -4.04
CA THR A 490 -24.35 28.91 -4.29
C THR A 490 -24.47 28.02 -5.53
N PRO A 491 -25.51 27.18 -5.64
CA PRO A 491 -25.71 26.35 -6.83
C PRO A 491 -25.79 27.16 -8.14
N GLU A 492 -26.25 28.40 -8.08
CA GLU A 492 -26.29 29.33 -9.22
C GLU A 492 -24.90 29.84 -9.61
N GLU A 493 -24.02 30.07 -8.63
CA GLU A 493 -22.64 30.50 -8.86
C GLU A 493 -21.80 29.36 -9.43
N ASN A 494 -21.92 28.15 -8.85
CA ASN A 494 -21.21 26.98 -9.34
C ASN A 494 -21.86 25.66 -8.91
N ALA A 495 -22.71 25.12 -9.78
CA ALA A 495 -23.39 23.84 -9.56
C ALA A 495 -22.44 22.63 -9.48
N ASP A 496 -21.22 22.72 -10.03
CA ASP A 496 -20.26 21.60 -10.05
C ASP A 496 -19.79 21.20 -8.63
N PHE A 497 -19.87 22.11 -7.65
CA PHE A 497 -19.59 21.79 -6.24
C PHE A 497 -20.57 20.78 -5.63
N PHE A 498 -21.70 20.56 -6.28
CA PHE A 498 -22.75 19.61 -5.88
C PHE A 498 -22.76 18.35 -6.74
N VAL A 499 -21.75 18.16 -7.60
CA VAL A 499 -21.56 16.98 -8.45
C VAL A 499 -20.22 16.34 -8.11
N ASP A 500 -20.20 15.03 -7.87
CA ASP A 500 -18.93 14.34 -7.60
C ASP A 500 -18.14 14.09 -8.88
N TYR A 501 -16.85 13.82 -8.77
CA TYR A 501 -16.00 13.60 -9.93
C TYR A 501 -16.44 12.38 -10.73
N GLY A 502 -16.65 12.56 -12.04
CA GLY A 502 -17.05 11.48 -12.94
C GLY A 502 -18.56 11.24 -12.99
N GLU A 503 -19.34 11.92 -12.16
CA GLU A 503 -20.80 11.87 -12.17
C GLU A 503 -21.40 12.97 -13.04
N THR A 504 -22.62 12.73 -13.54
CA THR A 504 -23.36 13.71 -14.36
C THR A 504 -24.56 14.31 -13.63
N GLY A 505 -24.90 13.79 -12.44
CA GLY A 505 -26.06 14.20 -11.66
C GLY A 505 -25.67 14.82 -10.31
N PRO A 506 -26.63 15.44 -9.60
CA PRO A 506 -26.38 15.99 -8.28
C PRO A 506 -25.98 14.87 -7.31
N PHE A 507 -25.16 15.23 -6.34
CA PHE A 507 -24.67 14.31 -5.33
C PHE A 507 -25.81 13.79 -4.45
N VAL A 508 -25.89 12.47 -4.34
CA VAL A 508 -26.83 11.78 -3.45
C VAL A 508 -26.01 10.92 -2.51
N SER A 509 -26.23 11.08 -1.20
CA SER A 509 -25.56 10.27 -0.16
C SER A 509 -26.17 8.86 -0.03
N GLU A 510 -26.59 8.27 -1.14
CA GLU A 510 -27.10 6.90 -1.16
C GLU A 510 -25.98 5.95 -1.54
N VAL A 511 -25.72 5.01 -0.63
CA VAL A 511 -24.78 3.93 -0.86
C VAL A 511 -25.57 2.75 -1.42
N GLY A 512 -25.27 2.36 -2.67
CA GLY A 512 -25.98 1.30 -3.39
C GLY A 512 -25.27 -0.06 -3.41
N ASP A 513 -25.96 -1.06 -3.97
CA ASP A 513 -25.36 -2.36 -4.30
C ASP A 513 -24.21 -2.18 -5.29
N SER A 514 -23.06 -2.81 -5.02
CA SER A 514 -21.87 -2.69 -5.86
C SER A 514 -20.96 -3.91 -5.73
N GLU A 515 -19.88 -3.94 -6.51
CA GLU A 515 -19.05 -5.12 -6.74
C GLU A 515 -18.02 -5.39 -5.63
N CYS A 516 -17.54 -4.34 -4.95
CA CYS A 516 -16.46 -4.49 -3.98
C CYS A 516 -16.93 -5.15 -2.67
N ALA A 517 -16.31 -6.28 -2.30
CA ALA A 517 -16.57 -6.95 -1.03
C ALA A 517 -15.81 -6.28 0.14
N VAL A 518 -16.56 -5.73 1.11
CA VAL A 518 -16.04 -4.93 2.24
C VAL A 518 -15.54 -5.75 3.41
#